data_AF-A0A212SLW2-F1
#
_entry.id   AF-A0A212SLW2-F1
#
_cell.length_a   1.000
_cell.length_b   1.000
_cell.length_c   1.000
_cell.angle_alpha   90.00
_cell.angle_beta   90.00
_cell.angle_gamma   90.00
#
_symmetry.space_group_name_H-M   'P 1'
#
loop_
_entity.id
_entity.type
_entity.pdbx_description
1 polymer ?
#
loop_
_entity_poly.entity_id
_entity_poly.type
_entity_poly.pdbx_seq_one_letter_code
_entity_poly.pdbx_strand_id
1 'polypeptide(L)'
;MLDALTVAVAVTALALAAWCGHAAYRDQPTKDWHFIGMAVVSVLALAQLVVGVVQLARGERPEQGMAVFIAYLIGSFAAVPAAGFLSLTERTRWGSVTVAAGAVVLAVLEVRLYDIWGN
;
A
#
# COMPACT_ATOMS: atom_id res chain seq x y z
N MET A 1 8.99 12.89 5.71
CA MET A 1 9.22 11.43 5.74
C MET A 1 10.50 11.14 4.95
N LEU A 2 11.11 9.96 5.04
CA LEU A 2 12.14 9.60 4.06
C LEU A 2 11.46 9.53 2.70
N ASP A 3 11.61 10.56 1.87
CA ASP A 3 11.01 10.62 0.52
C ASP A 3 11.27 9.35 -0.27
N ALA A 4 12.48 8.78 -0.11
CA ALA A 4 12.87 7.52 -0.70
C ALA A 4 11.97 6.33 -0.29
N LEU A 5 11.49 6.27 0.96
CA LEU A 5 10.64 5.19 1.44
C LEU A 5 9.21 5.31 0.87
N THR A 6 8.62 6.50 0.92
CA THR A 6 7.31 6.77 0.31
C THR A 6 7.33 6.50 -1.19
N VAL A 7 8.38 6.93 -1.89
CA VAL A 7 8.57 6.63 -3.31
C VAL A 7 8.75 5.13 -3.53
N ALA A 8 9.52 4.43 -2.71
CA ALA A 8 9.71 2.99 -2.82
C ALA A 8 8.38 2.22 -2.62
N VAL A 9 7.58 2.59 -1.62
CA VAL A 9 6.26 1.99 -1.39
C VAL A 9 5.33 2.27 -2.57
N ALA A 10 5.26 3.52 -3.04
CA ALA A 10 4.43 3.88 -4.19
C ALA A 10 4.82 3.13 -5.47
N VAL A 11 6.12 3.06 -5.79
CA VAL A 11 6.63 2.37 -6.99
C VAL A 11 6.37 0.87 -6.91
N THR A 12 6.62 0.25 -5.76
CA THR A 12 6.39 -1.19 -5.58
C THR A 12 4.91 -1.53 -5.58
N ALA A 13 4.05 -0.66 -5.04
CA ALA A 13 2.60 -0.78 -5.13
C ALA A 13 2.11 -0.67 -6.59
N LEU A 14 2.62 0.29 -7.38
CA LEU A 14 2.30 0.38 -8.80
C LEU A 14 2.80 -0.82 -9.61
N ALA A 15 3.99 -1.34 -9.30
CA ALA A 15 4.52 -2.54 -9.93
C ALA A 15 3.63 -3.76 -9.63
N LEU A 16 3.18 -3.91 -8.38
CA LEU A 16 2.23 -4.95 -7.98
C LEU A 16 0.88 -4.78 -8.69
N ALA A 17 0.38 -3.55 -8.79
CA ALA A 17 -0.85 -3.24 -9.50
C ALA A 17 -0.77 -3.62 -10.98
N ALA A 18 0.33 -3.27 -11.65
CA ALA A 18 0.57 -3.63 -13.05
C ALA A 18 0.65 -5.14 -13.24
N TRP A 19 1.35 -5.84 -12.34
CA TRP A 19 1.50 -7.29 -12.39
C TRP A 19 0.16 -8.01 -12.19
N CYS A 20 -0.58 -7.66 -11.13
CA CYS A 20 -1.91 -8.25 -10.85
C CYS A 20 -2.94 -7.86 -11.91
N GLY A 21 -2.88 -6.63 -12.42
CA GLY A 21 -3.72 -6.16 -13.52
C GLY A 21 -3.45 -6.94 -14.82
N HIS A 22 -2.18 -7.23 -15.12
CA HIS A 22 -1.82 -8.06 -16.26
C HIS A 22 -2.28 -9.52 -16.11
N ALA A 23 -2.21 -10.08 -14.90
CA ALA A 23 -2.76 -11.40 -14.61
C ALA A 23 -4.28 -11.45 -14.78
N ALA A 24 -4.99 -10.42 -14.31
CA ALA A 24 -6.44 -10.27 -14.50
C ALA A 24 -6.81 -10.11 -15.97
N TYR A 25 -6.03 -9.35 -16.75
CA TYR A 25 -6.23 -9.20 -18.21
C TYR A 25 -6.08 -10.54 -18.95
N ARG A 26 -5.28 -11.47 -18.42
CA ARG A 26 -5.15 -12.84 -18.95
C ARG A 26 -6.14 -13.84 -18.38
N ASP A 27 -7.19 -13.37 -17.69
CA ASP A 27 -8.19 -14.20 -17.00
C ASP A 27 -7.59 -15.20 -16.00
N GLN A 28 -6.45 -14.85 -15.40
CA GLN A 28 -5.77 -15.72 -14.43
C GLN A 28 -6.16 -15.35 -12.99
N PRO A 29 -6.40 -16.34 -12.12
CA PRO A 29 -6.55 -16.09 -10.69
C PRO A 29 -5.20 -15.75 -10.05
N THR A 30 -5.27 -15.24 -8.82
CA THR A 30 -4.10 -14.85 -8.03
C THR A 30 -3.25 -16.08 -7.68
N LYS A 31 -2.10 -16.22 -8.35
CA LYS A 31 -1.13 -17.31 -8.11
C LYS A 31 -0.27 -17.04 -6.88
N ASP A 32 0.35 -18.08 -6.30
CA ASP A 32 1.25 -18.00 -5.13
C ASP A 32 2.34 -16.92 -5.27
N TRP A 33 2.85 -16.69 -6.47
CA TRP A 33 3.82 -15.62 -6.76
C TRP A 33 3.29 -14.20 -6.51
N HIS A 34 2.00 -13.95 -6.74
CA HIS A 34 1.37 -12.65 -6.46
C HIS A 34 1.25 -12.41 -4.96
N PHE A 35 1.08 -13.48 -4.16
CA PHE A 35 1.09 -13.39 -2.70
C PHE A 35 2.46 -13.00 -2.15
N ILE A 36 3.54 -13.46 -2.78
CA ILE A 36 4.89 -13.00 -2.44
C ILE A 36 5.02 -11.49 -2.73
N GLY A 37 4.55 -11.04 -3.89
CA GLY A 37 4.53 -9.61 -4.22
C GLY A 37 3.74 -8.77 -3.20
N MET A 38 2.54 -9.22 -2.83
CA MET A 38 1.72 -8.59 -1.78
C MET A 38 2.43 -8.56 -0.43
N ALA A 39 3.11 -9.65 -0.05
CA ALA A 39 3.86 -9.71 1.20
C ALA A 39 5.00 -8.69 1.22
N VAL A 40 5.76 -8.56 0.12
CA VAL A 40 6.83 -7.57 0.02
C VAL A 40 6.29 -6.15 0.17
N VAL A 41 5.23 -5.80 -0.56
CA VAL A 41 4.61 -4.46 -0.47
C VAL A 41 4.05 -4.20 0.93
N SER A 42 3.43 -5.21 1.55
CA SER A 42 2.89 -5.08 2.91
C SER A 42 4.00 -4.87 3.96
N VAL A 43 5.15 -5.53 3.80
CA VAL A 43 6.32 -5.32 4.67
C VAL A 43 6.90 -3.92 4.49
N LEU A 44 6.97 -3.40 3.27
CA LEU A 44 7.40 -2.02 3.02
C LEU A 44 6.44 -1.01 3.66
N ALA A 45 5.12 -1.22 3.50
CA ALA A 45 4.11 -0.38 4.13
C ALA A 45 4.15 -0.46 5.67
N LEU A 46 4.48 -1.63 6.24
CA LEU A 46 4.69 -1.80 7.68
C LEU A 46 5.94 -1.03 8.15
N ALA A 47 7.04 -1.10 7.41
CA ALA A 47 8.24 -0.32 7.72
C ALA A 47 7.92 1.18 7.70
N GLN A 48 7.12 1.64 6.74
CA GLN A 48 6.64 3.02 6.69
C GLN A 48 5.78 3.39 7.90
N LEU A 49 4.84 2.52 8.29
CA LEU A 49 4.01 2.71 9.49
C LEU A 49 4.90 2.89 10.74
N VAL A 50 5.90 2.02 10.92
CA VAL A 50 6.83 2.10 12.05
C VAL A 50 7.63 3.41 12.02
N VAL A 51 8.18 3.79 10.86
CA VAL A 51 8.94 5.04 10.71
C VAL A 51 8.06 6.25 11.01
N GLY A 52 6.82 6.29 10.48
CA GLY A 52 5.87 7.38 10.74
C GLY A 52 5.56 7.53 12.23
N VAL A 53 5.34 6.41 12.94
CA VAL A 53 5.12 6.40 14.39
C VAL A 53 6.37 6.87 15.16
N VAL A 54 7.56 6.46 14.75
CA VAL A 54 8.82 6.91 15.38
C VAL A 54 9.03 8.41 15.21
N GLN A 55 8.73 8.98 14.04
CA GLN A 55 8.85 10.43 13.80
C GLN A 55 7.85 11.23 14.66
N LEU A 56 6.60 10.76 14.75
CA LEU A 56 5.61 11.33 15.67
C LEU A 56 6.09 11.27 17.13
N ALA A 57 6.66 10.14 17.56
CA ALA A 57 7.19 9.98 18.92
C ALA A 57 8.41 10.87 19.20
N ARG A 58 9.18 11.24 18.17
CA ARG A 58 10.28 12.22 18.25
C ARG A 58 9.79 13.67 18.34
N GLY A 59 8.48 13.91 18.26
CA GLY A 59 7.88 15.23 18.36
C GLY A 59 7.72 15.94 17.02
N GLU A 60 8.02 15.29 15.89
CA GLU A 60 7.69 15.82 14.57
C GLU A 60 6.17 15.82 14.38
N ARG A 61 5.63 16.93 13.89
CA ARG A 61 4.19 17.12 13.72
C ARG A 61 3.87 17.31 12.25
N PRO A 62 2.91 16.54 11.69
CA PRO A 62 2.43 16.77 10.33
C PRO A 62 1.65 18.09 10.24
N GLU A 63 1.79 18.79 9.11
CA GLU A 63 1.19 20.11 8.91
C GLU A 63 -0.33 20.09 8.93
N GLN A 64 -0.93 19.08 8.30
CA GLN A 64 -2.39 18.98 8.17
C GLN A 64 -3.07 18.26 9.35
N GLY A 65 -2.31 17.97 10.42
CA GLY A 65 -2.82 17.44 11.68
C GLY A 65 -2.58 15.94 11.92
N MET A 66 -2.31 15.61 13.18
CA MET A 66 -1.89 14.28 13.63
C MET A 66 -2.94 13.19 13.41
N ALA A 67 -4.22 13.48 13.67
CA ALA A 67 -5.29 12.49 13.51
C ALA A 67 -5.45 12.05 12.05
N VAL A 68 -5.36 13.00 11.10
CA VAL A 68 -5.45 12.73 9.67
C VAL A 68 -4.25 11.90 9.22
N PHE A 69 -3.04 12.29 9.60
CA PHE A 69 -1.84 11.55 9.27
C PHE A 69 -1.88 10.10 9.77
N ILE A 70 -2.25 9.87 11.04
CA ILE A 70 -2.34 8.51 11.60
C ILE A 70 -3.39 7.67 10.87
N ALA A 71 -4.55 8.25 10.55
CA ALA A 71 -5.60 7.55 9.81
C ALA A 71 -5.12 7.12 8.41
N TYR A 72 -4.43 8.00 7.68
CA TYR A 72 -3.85 7.69 6.38
C TYR A 72 -2.70 6.68 6.47
N LEU A 73 -1.86 6.77 7.51
CA LEU A 73 -0.75 5.84 7.72
C LEU A 73 -1.25 4.42 7.97
N ILE A 74 -2.27 4.26 8.82
CA ILE A 74 -2.92 2.97 9.07
C ILE A 74 -3.65 2.48 7.80
N GLY A 75 -4.37 3.37 7.11
CA GLY A 75 -5.06 3.04 5.87
C GLY A 75 -4.11 2.53 4.77
N SER A 76 -2.94 3.15 4.65
CA SER A 76 -1.90 2.75 3.70
C SER A 76 -1.38 1.35 4.02
N PHE A 77 -1.05 1.09 5.29
CA PHE A 77 -0.64 -0.25 5.71
C PHE A 77 -1.74 -1.30 5.46
N ALA A 78 -3.00 -0.99 5.74
CA ALA A 78 -4.11 -1.94 5.64
C ALA A 78 -4.53 -2.24 4.18
N ALA A 79 -4.26 -1.36 3.22
CA ALA A 79 -4.76 -1.46 1.85
C ALA A 79 -4.40 -2.79 1.16
N VAL A 80 -3.11 -3.17 1.17
CA VAL A 80 -2.63 -4.38 0.50
C VAL A 80 -2.98 -5.67 1.26
N PRO A 81 -2.81 -5.76 2.59
CA PRO A 81 -3.28 -6.91 3.37
C PRO A 81 -4.78 -7.17 3.22
N ALA A 82 -5.61 -6.12 3.26
CA ALA A 82 -7.06 -6.26 3.08
C ALA A 82 -7.41 -6.75 1.67
N ALA A 83 -6.76 -6.20 0.63
CA ALA A 83 -6.95 -6.65 -0.75
C ALA A 83 -6.48 -8.11 -0.95
N GLY A 84 -5.38 -8.50 -0.31
CA GLY A 84 -4.89 -9.88 -0.31
C GLY A 84 -5.86 -10.85 0.35
N PHE A 85 -6.45 -10.47 1.49
CA PHE A 85 -7.44 -11.29 2.18
C PHE A 85 -8.72 -11.45 1.35
N LEU A 86 -9.22 -10.36 0.76
CA LEU A 86 -10.36 -10.42 -0.16
C LEU A 86 -10.07 -11.30 -1.38
N SER A 87 -8.84 -11.23 -1.92
CA SER A 87 -8.42 -12.10 -3.02
C SER A 87 -8.32 -13.58 -2.63
N LEU A 88 -8.12 -13.92 -1.36
CA LEU A 88 -8.15 -15.33 -0.91
C LEU A 88 -9.57 -15.88 -0.90
N THR A 89 -10.55 -15.03 -0.56
CA THR A 89 -11.97 -15.35 -0.60
C THR A 89 -12.44 -15.55 -2.05
N GLU A 90 -11.90 -14.77 -3.00
CA GLU A 90 -12.25 -14.88 -4.42
C GLU A 90 -11.12 -15.44 -5.29
N ARG A 91 -11.16 -16.76 -5.53
CA ARG A 91 -10.16 -17.49 -6.36
C ARG A 91 -10.38 -17.41 -7.87
N THR A 92 -11.02 -16.35 -8.35
CA THR A 92 -11.23 -16.09 -9.78
C THR A 92 -10.36 -14.92 -10.27
N ARG A 93 -10.49 -14.51 -11.53
CA ARG A 93 -9.84 -13.29 -12.06
C ARG A 93 -10.14 -12.05 -11.19
N TRP A 94 -11.29 -12.03 -10.50
CA TRP A 94 -11.71 -10.94 -9.63
C TRP A 94 -10.85 -10.79 -8.37
N GLY A 95 -10.20 -11.86 -7.92
CA GLY A 95 -9.19 -11.78 -6.87
C GLY A 95 -8.00 -10.91 -7.31
N SER A 96 -7.49 -11.14 -8.52
CA SER A 96 -6.38 -10.36 -9.08
C SER A 96 -6.76 -8.90 -9.37
N VAL A 97 -8.01 -8.64 -9.78
CA VAL A 97 -8.53 -7.26 -9.92
C VAL A 97 -8.56 -6.54 -8.57
N THR A 98 -9.02 -7.22 -7.51
CA THR A 98 -9.07 -6.64 -6.16
C THR A 98 -7.68 -6.26 -5.65
N VAL A 99 -6.68 -7.13 -5.85
CA VAL A 99 -5.29 -6.82 -5.48
C VAL A 99 -4.75 -5.65 -6.29
N ALA A 100 -4.98 -5.62 -7.60
CA ALA A 100 -4.55 -4.52 -8.44
C ALA A 100 -5.15 -3.19 -8.00
N ALA A 101 -6.46 -3.16 -7.72
CA ALA A 101 -7.14 -1.98 -7.22
C ALA A 101 -6.59 -1.53 -5.84
N GLY A 102 -6.39 -2.48 -4.90
CA GLY A 102 -5.82 -2.18 -3.59
C GLY A 102 -4.41 -1.61 -3.67
N ALA A 103 -3.59 -2.11 -4.60
CA ALA A 103 -2.24 -1.62 -4.82
C ALA A 103 -2.22 -0.22 -5.47
N VAL A 104 -3.16 0.10 -6.36
CA VAL A 104 -3.35 1.48 -6.86
C VAL A 104 -3.78 2.43 -5.74
N VAL A 105 -4.72 2.00 -4.90
CA VAL A 105 -5.17 2.79 -3.74
C VAL A 105 -4.01 3.09 -2.81
N LEU A 106 -3.14 2.12 -2.52
CA LEU A 106 -1.92 2.35 -1.74
C LEU A 106 -1.06 3.45 -2.38
N ALA A 107 -0.78 3.38 -3.68
CA ALA A 107 0.01 4.42 -4.36
C ALA A 107 -0.61 5.83 -4.25
N VAL A 108 -1.94 5.95 -4.30
CA VAL A 108 -2.63 7.23 -4.10
C VAL A 108 -2.55 7.69 -2.65
N LEU A 109 -2.68 6.78 -1.68
CA LEU A 109 -2.53 7.09 -0.27
C LEU A 109 -1.12 7.58 0.07
N GLU A 110 -0.08 7.05 -0.59
CA GLU A 110 1.29 7.54 -0.44
C GLU A 110 1.44 9.00 -0.86
N VAL A 111 0.85 9.39 -2.01
CA VAL A 111 0.84 10.79 -2.46
C VAL A 111 0.15 11.68 -1.44
N ARG A 112 -0.97 11.22 -0.87
CA ARG A 112 -1.66 11.99 0.17
C ARG A 112 -0.91 12.04 1.48
N LEU A 113 -0.25 10.97 1.89
CA LEU A 113 0.56 10.93 3.09
C LEU A 113 1.76 11.90 2.98
N TYR A 114 2.35 12.00 1.78
CA TYR A 114 3.41 12.95 1.45
C TYR A 114 2.96 14.41 1.58
N ASP A 115 1.77 14.72 1.06
CA ASP A 115 1.13 16.04 1.12
C ASP A 115 0.76 16.43 2.57
N ILE A 116 0.20 15.50 3.35
CA ILE A 116 -0.17 15.72 4.76
C ILE A 116 1.06 16.04 5.63
N TRP A 117 2.22 15.49 5.29
CA TRP A 117 3.44 15.63 6.09
C TRP A 117 4.04 17.05 6.01
N GLY A 118 3.84 17.78 4.92
CA GLY A 118 4.26 19.18 4.80
C GLY A 118 5.14 19.48 3.59
N ASN A 119 4.67 19.11 2.39
CA ASN A 119 5.18 19.66 1.14
C ASN A 119 4.11 20.53 0.49
#